data_AF-A0A527D6B1-F1
#
_entry.id   AF-A0A527D6B1-F1
#
_cell.length_a   1.000
_cell.length_b   1.000
_cell.length_c   1.000
_cell.angle_alpha   90.00
_cell.angle_beta   90.00
_cell.angle_gamma   90.00
#
_symmetry.space_group_name_H-M   'P 1'
#
loop_
_entity.id
_entity.type
_entity.pdbx_description
1 polymer ?
#
loop_
_entity_poly.entity_id
_entity_poly.type
_entity_poly.pdbx_seq_one_letter_code
_entity_poly.pdbx_strand_id
1 'polypeptide(L)'
;MEHQTLSQLQTIADVVPLSTNPIMTRQQRIERWAELLEEHPERHLGALTGTERLKGEARDASRSEASPITVAFEDPLLRAWGLKNDTYGEAKRF
;
A
#
# COMPACT_ATOMS: atom_id res chain seq x y z
N MET A 1 13.43 12.59 -39.58
CA MET A 1 13.86 11.24 -39.12
C MET A 1 13.88 11.33 -37.62
N GLU A 2 12.80 10.86 -37.00
CA GLU A 2 12.51 10.96 -35.57
C GLU A 2 13.45 10.06 -34.76
N HIS A 3 14.13 10.59 -33.75
CA HIS A 3 14.94 9.80 -32.82
C HIS A 3 14.21 9.70 -31.48
N GLN A 4 13.48 8.59 -31.29
CA GLN A 4 13.08 8.13 -29.96
C GLN A 4 14.24 7.35 -29.34
N THR A 5 14.69 7.73 -28.15
CA THR A 5 15.13 6.76 -27.11
C THR A 5 14.86 7.36 -25.74
N LEU A 6 13.78 6.86 -25.16
CA LEU A 6 13.01 7.41 -24.04
C LEU A 6 13.34 6.69 -22.73
N SER A 7 14.62 6.54 -22.35
CA SER A 7 14.96 5.95 -21.05
C SER A 7 16.41 6.16 -20.67
N GLN A 8 16.70 7.32 -20.07
CA GLN A 8 17.77 7.42 -19.09
C GLN A 8 17.13 7.41 -17.71
N LEU A 9 17.07 6.20 -17.15
CA LEU A 9 17.24 5.84 -15.75
C LEU A 9 17.64 6.99 -14.82
N GLN A 10 16.70 7.88 -14.51
CA GLN A 10 16.82 8.77 -13.38
C GLN A 10 16.16 8.07 -12.21
N THR A 11 16.97 7.47 -11.35
CA THR A 11 16.83 7.43 -9.88
C THR A 11 15.56 8.11 -9.34
N ILE A 12 14.39 7.48 -9.44
CA ILE A 12 13.12 8.03 -8.94
C ILE A 12 12.97 7.62 -7.46
N ALA A 13 13.90 8.07 -6.63
CA ALA A 13 13.53 8.39 -5.26
C ALA A 13 13.00 9.84 -5.31
N ASP A 14 11.82 10.02 -5.92
CA ASP A 14 11.09 11.27 -5.84
C ASP A 14 10.75 11.48 -4.36
N VAL A 15 11.54 12.32 -3.69
CA VAL A 15 11.18 12.90 -2.41
C VAL A 15 10.04 13.88 -2.70
N VAL A 16 8.83 13.34 -2.91
CA VAL A 16 7.62 14.14 -3.08
C VAL A 16 7.41 14.90 -1.77
N PRO A 17 7.43 16.24 -1.77
CA PRO A 17 7.06 17.01 -0.61
C PRO A 17 5.61 16.65 -0.26
N LEU A 18 5.41 15.97 0.88
CA LEU A 18 4.09 15.56 1.37
C LEU A 18 3.12 16.76 1.55
N SER A 19 3.64 17.99 1.52
CA SER A 19 2.92 19.25 1.71
C SER A 19 2.00 19.67 0.55
N THR A 20 2.10 19.07 -0.63
CA THR A 20 1.29 19.46 -1.81
C THR A 20 0.37 18.37 -2.34
N ASN A 21 0.28 17.24 -1.65
CA ASN A 21 -0.43 16.10 -2.19
C ASN A 21 -1.96 16.31 -2.02
N PRO A 22 -2.75 16.35 -3.12
CA PRO A 22 -4.19 16.57 -3.05
C PRO A 22 -4.88 15.39 -2.35
N ILE A 23 -5.92 15.64 -1.56
CA ILE A 23 -6.66 14.61 -0.80
C ILE A 23 -6.95 13.40 -1.69
N MET A 24 -6.24 12.29 -1.47
CA MET A 24 -6.48 11.08 -2.26
C MET A 24 -7.86 10.54 -1.92
N THR A 25 -8.67 10.33 -2.94
CA THR A 25 -9.93 9.62 -2.83
C THR A 25 -9.67 8.17 -2.40
N ARG A 26 -10.71 7.49 -1.89
CA ARG A 26 -10.63 6.05 -1.61
C ARG A 26 -10.20 5.24 -2.83
N GLN A 27 -10.66 5.64 -4.03
CA GLN A 27 -10.29 4.95 -5.27
C GLN A 27 -8.80 5.08 -5.56
N GLN A 28 -8.23 6.29 -5.50
CA GLN A 28 -6.81 6.51 -5.75
C GLN A 28 -5.91 5.74 -4.77
N ARG A 29 -6.34 5.60 -3.50
CA ARG A 29 -5.61 4.79 -2.52
C ARG A 29 -5.63 3.29 -2.87
N ILE A 30 -6.74 2.79 -3.41
CA ILE A 30 -6.86 1.40 -3.87
C ILE A 30 -6.03 1.18 -5.14
N GLU A 31 -6.05 2.12 -6.08
CA GLU A 31 -5.24 2.07 -7.31
C GLU A 31 -3.74 2.05 -6.96
N ARG A 32 -3.29 2.96 -6.08
CA ARG A 32 -1.91 2.96 -5.58
C ARG A 32 -1.54 1.63 -4.91
N TRP A 33 -2.44 1.06 -4.12
CA TRP A 33 -2.18 -0.23 -3.49
C TRP A 33 -2.10 -1.37 -4.52
N ALA A 34 -2.93 -1.36 -5.55
CA ALA A 34 -2.87 -2.32 -6.65
C ALA A 34 -1.53 -2.24 -7.39
N GLU A 35 -1.06 -1.03 -7.73
CA GLU A 35 0.27 -0.81 -8.33
C GLU A 35 1.39 -1.46 -7.51
N LEU A 36 1.41 -1.23 -6.19
CA LEU A 36 2.41 -1.81 -5.29
C LEU A 36 2.38 -3.35 -5.24
N LEU A 37 1.20 -3.95 -5.41
CA LEU A 37 1.06 -5.41 -5.48
C LEU A 37 1.52 -5.96 -6.84
N GLU A 38 1.34 -5.18 -7.91
CA GLU A 38 1.75 -5.52 -9.27
C GLU A 38 3.25 -5.35 -9.53
N GLU A 39 3.94 -4.47 -8.76
CA GLU A 39 5.39 -4.26 -8.87
C GLU A 39 6.21 -5.54 -8.58
N HIS A 40 5.72 -6.42 -7.71
CA HIS A 40 6.39 -7.65 -7.29
C HIS A 40 5.45 -8.86 -7.29
N PRO A 41 5.02 -9.34 -8.47
CA PRO A 41 4.00 -10.39 -8.59
C PRO A 41 4.45 -11.75 -8.04
N GLU A 42 5.75 -12.00 -7.93
CA GLU A 42 6.35 -13.20 -7.34
C GLU A 42 6.46 -13.15 -5.80
N ARG A 43 6.17 -12.00 -5.17
CA ARG A 43 6.21 -11.85 -3.72
C ARG A 43 5.16 -12.77 -3.08
N HIS A 44 5.60 -13.61 -2.16
CA HIS A 44 4.69 -14.43 -1.38
C HIS A 44 4.04 -13.57 -0.30
N LEU A 45 2.70 -13.53 -0.30
CA LEU A 45 1.93 -12.71 0.64
C LEU A 45 1.28 -13.57 1.72
N GLY A 46 1.44 -13.15 2.97
CA GLY A 46 0.82 -13.76 4.13
C GLY A 46 -0.70 -13.55 4.11
N ALA A 47 -1.47 -14.64 4.15
CA ALA A 47 -2.92 -14.57 4.28
C ALA A 47 -3.33 -14.18 5.71
N LEU A 48 -4.41 -13.41 5.84
CA LEU A 48 -5.07 -13.08 7.12
C LEU A 48 -6.08 -14.18 7.46
N THR A 49 -5.57 -15.35 7.81
CA THR A 49 -6.39 -16.55 8.10
C THR A 49 -7.11 -16.44 9.44
N GLY A 50 -8.29 -17.04 9.54
CA GLY A 50 -9.05 -17.13 10.79
C GLY A 50 -9.78 -15.85 11.18
N THR A 51 -9.64 -14.76 10.42
CA THR A 51 -10.37 -13.50 10.65
C THR A 51 -11.88 -13.70 10.65
N GLU A 52 -12.40 -14.69 9.91
CA GLU A 52 -13.81 -15.05 9.88
C GLU A 52 -14.33 -15.65 11.19
N ARG A 53 -13.44 -16.16 12.05
CA ARG A 53 -13.77 -16.80 13.34
C ARG A 53 -13.49 -15.89 14.53
N LEU A 54 -12.71 -14.84 14.33
CA LEU A 54 -12.35 -13.89 15.37
C LEU A 54 -13.50 -12.93 15.67
N LYS A 55 -13.69 -12.61 16.95
CA LYS A 55 -14.62 -11.56 17.41
C LYS A 55 -14.06 -10.18 17.06
N GLY A 56 -14.92 -9.16 17.01
CA GLY A 56 -14.62 -7.82 16.49
C GLY A 56 -13.26 -7.25 16.88
N GLU A 57 -12.99 -7.09 18.18
CA GLU A 57 -11.72 -6.51 18.65
C GLU A 57 -10.50 -7.37 18.31
N ALA A 58 -10.60 -8.69 18.51
CA ALA A 58 -9.52 -9.63 18.18
C ALA A 58 -9.24 -9.67 16.67
N ARG A 59 -10.29 -9.53 15.85
CA ARG A 59 -10.17 -9.43 14.39
C ARG A 59 -9.53 -8.11 13.99
N ASP A 60 -9.97 -6.99 14.57
CA ASP A 60 -9.42 -5.67 14.26
C ASP A 60 -7.93 -5.59 14.64
N ALA A 61 -7.52 -6.26 15.72
CA ALA A 61 -6.12 -6.35 16.14
C ALA A 61 -5.30 -7.40 15.36
N SER A 62 -5.93 -8.22 14.51
CA SER A 62 -5.23 -9.27 13.77
C SER A 62 -4.27 -8.66 12.74
N ARG A 63 -3.12 -9.31 12.59
CA ARG A 63 -2.05 -8.95 11.68
C ARG A 63 -1.41 -10.24 11.17
N SER A 64 -0.93 -10.23 9.94
CA SER A 64 -0.11 -11.30 9.36
C SER A 64 1.15 -10.68 8.78
N GLU A 65 2.29 -11.32 9.01
CA GLU A 65 3.57 -10.88 8.44
C GLU A 65 3.54 -10.96 6.93
N ALA A 66 4.20 -10.00 6.27
CA ALA A 66 4.26 -9.91 4.81
C ALA A 66 2.88 -10.01 4.14
N SER A 67 1.83 -9.50 4.78
CA SER A 67 0.48 -9.51 4.24
C SER A 67 0.30 -8.44 3.14
N PRO A 68 -0.78 -8.49 2.36
CA PRO A 68 -1.12 -7.40 1.45
C PRO A 68 -1.24 -6.04 2.16
N ILE A 69 -1.66 -6.02 3.44
CA ILE A 69 -1.74 -4.79 4.24
C ILE A 69 -0.33 -4.28 4.57
N THR A 70 0.61 -5.18 4.85
CA THR A 70 2.02 -4.82 5.06
C THR A 70 2.60 -4.13 3.82
N VAL A 71 2.28 -4.60 2.61
CA VAL A 71 2.68 -3.92 1.35
C VAL A 71 2.16 -2.48 1.30
N ALA A 72 0.87 -2.26 1.63
CA ALA A 72 0.30 -0.92 1.68
C ALA A 72 0.99 -0.04 2.74
N PHE A 73 1.30 -0.60 3.91
CA PHE A 73 1.91 0.14 5.01
C PHE A 73 3.39 0.48 4.77
N GLU A 74 4.10 -0.33 3.97
CA GLU A 74 5.48 -0.04 3.56
C GLU A 74 5.56 1.22 2.68
N ASP A 75 4.49 1.55 1.95
CA ASP A 75 4.42 2.74 1.10
C ASP A 75 4.32 4.04 1.93
N PRO A 76 5.29 4.97 1.79
CA PRO A 76 5.30 6.22 2.55
C PRO A 76 4.12 7.15 2.24
N LEU A 77 3.58 7.10 1.02
CA LEU A 77 2.45 7.94 0.63
C LEU A 77 1.19 7.48 1.37
N LEU A 78 0.85 6.18 1.30
CA LEU A 78 -0.31 5.62 1.98
C LEU A 78 -0.26 5.84 3.50
N ARG A 79 0.93 5.77 4.11
CA ARG A 79 1.12 6.16 5.52
C ARG A 79 0.86 7.64 5.77
N ALA A 80 1.42 8.53 4.96
CA ALA A 80 1.17 9.97 5.08
C ALA A 80 -0.33 10.32 4.89
N TRP A 81 -1.03 9.50 4.11
CA TRP A 81 -2.48 9.58 3.88
C TRP A 81 -3.34 9.00 5.01
N GLY A 82 -2.73 8.47 6.06
CA GLY A 82 -3.42 8.07 7.27
C GLY A 82 -3.50 6.57 7.53
N LEU A 83 -2.77 5.72 6.79
CA LEU A 83 -2.61 4.30 7.12
C LEU A 83 -1.61 4.15 8.28
N LYS A 84 -2.10 3.92 9.50
CA LYS A 84 -1.28 4.03 10.72
C LYS A 84 -0.47 2.78 11.07
N ASN A 85 -0.93 1.60 10.64
CA ASN A 85 -0.31 0.30 10.86
C ASN A 85 -0.86 -0.71 9.86
N ASP A 86 -0.36 -1.94 9.91
CA ASP A 86 -0.74 -3.04 9.02
C ASP A 86 -1.69 -4.07 9.66
N THR A 87 -2.51 -3.62 10.63
CA THR A 87 -3.58 -4.46 11.20
C THR A 87 -4.80 -4.50 10.28
N TYR A 88 -5.59 -5.57 10.38
CA TYR A 88 -6.87 -5.71 9.68
C TYR A 88 -7.83 -4.56 9.98
N GLY A 89 -7.93 -4.16 11.26
CA GLY A 89 -8.84 -3.10 11.68
C GLY A 89 -8.45 -1.73 11.11
N GLU A 90 -7.15 -1.46 10.97
CA GLU A 90 -6.68 -0.24 10.34
C GLU A 90 -6.99 -0.23 8.84
N ALA A 91 -6.68 -1.31 8.12
CA ALA A 91 -6.98 -1.42 6.69
C ALA A 91 -8.48 -1.27 6.36
N LYS A 92 -9.36 -1.67 7.29
CA LYS A 92 -10.81 -1.50 7.15
C LYS A 92 -11.25 -0.03 7.31
N ARG A 93 -10.58 0.73 8.19
CA ARG A 93 -10.92 2.13 8.49
C ARG A 93 -10.28 3.10 7.50
N PHE A 94 -9.13 2.73 6.96
CA PHE A 94 -8.43 3.45 5.91
C PHE A 94 -9.28 3.49 4.64
#